data_AF-A0A953B0E1-F1
#
_entry.id   AF-A0A953B0E1-F1
#
_cell.length_a   1.000
_cell.length_b   1.000
_cell.length_c   1.000
_cell.angle_alpha   90.00
_cell.angle_beta   90.00
_cell.angle_gamma   90.00
#
_symmetry.space_group_name_H-M   'P 1'
#
loop_
_entity.id
_entity.type
_entity.pdbx_description
1 polymer ?
#
loop_
_entity_poly.entity_id
_entity_poly.type
_entity_poly.pdbx_seq_one_letter_code
_entity_poly.pdbx_strand_id
1 'polypeptide(L)'
;MAKQMTTDGDAMNNRVSEQSVGASQEYVNVHIPEPLRYWFSHRRGYADYFDYLAPDRDRAKREKEQRIVQRWAAALYRNREQCPYVTIRPRDPPFPDCELIDKNGQKTGVEVTELVDEATIRRNKRSSYHWKEYSGDQLISVIGNRLAVKNGKLQRIYNAIERENYQRIIVIIHSDEPDLQSRVPFCRQLLSSHPFPEFNAIDEAWLLFPCPRKRTLNDVNAEFCQLVCIPIATPGEGLQSNPL
;
A
#
# COMPACT_ATOMS: atom_id res chain seq x y z
N MET A 1 75.41 -6.61 17.11
CA MET A 1 75.92 -5.65 16.10
C MET A 1 74.75 -5.25 15.21
N ALA A 2 74.61 -3.94 14.97
CA ALA A 2 73.57 -3.25 14.16
C ALA A 2 72.17 -3.16 14.82
N LYS A 3 71.45 -2.04 14.83
CA LYS A 3 71.74 -0.60 14.68
C LYS A 3 70.44 0.10 15.11
N GLN A 4 70.51 1.12 15.98
CA GLN A 4 69.43 2.07 16.21
C GLN A 4 69.32 3.03 15.02
N MET A 5 68.09 3.42 14.66
CA MET A 5 67.78 4.72 14.06
C MET A 5 66.36 5.14 14.45
N THR A 6 66.31 6.29 15.15
CA THR A 6 65.20 7.22 15.42
C THR A 6 64.73 7.86 14.08
N THR A 7 63.53 8.45 13.92
CA THR A 7 62.96 9.65 14.56
C THR A 7 61.50 9.86 14.07
N ASP A 8 60.66 10.46 14.93
CA ASP A 8 59.74 11.62 14.73
C ASP A 8 58.98 11.75 13.39
N GLY A 9 57.72 12.16 13.31
CA GLY A 9 56.78 12.79 14.24
C GLY A 9 55.59 13.35 13.43
N ASP A 10 54.46 13.52 14.11
CA ASP A 10 53.34 14.43 13.83
C ASP A 10 52.49 14.37 12.54
N ALA A 11 51.19 14.16 12.80
CA ALA A 11 50.03 14.91 12.29
C ALA A 11 49.72 14.97 10.78
N MET A 12 48.72 14.18 10.35
CA MET A 12 47.68 14.56 9.38
C MET A 12 46.42 13.77 9.76
N ASN A 13 45.42 14.30 10.45
CA ASN A 13 44.46 15.34 10.09
C ASN A 13 43.91 15.26 8.66
N ASN A 14 42.63 14.88 8.59
CA ASN A 14 41.58 15.40 7.71
C ASN A 14 41.87 15.54 6.20
N ARG A 15 41.23 14.68 5.40
CA ARG A 15 40.30 15.02 4.30
C ARG A 15 40.15 13.80 3.39
N VAL A 16 39.30 12.86 3.78
CA VAL A 16 38.60 12.06 2.74
C VAL A 16 37.46 12.94 2.28
N SER A 17 37.71 13.54 1.13
CA SER A 17 36.89 14.49 0.42
C SER A 17 35.43 14.04 0.29
N GLU A 18 34.53 14.93 0.69
CA GLU A 18 33.08 14.94 0.41
C GLU A 18 32.74 15.06 -1.09
N GLN A 19 33.62 14.63 -1.99
CA GLN A 19 33.48 14.82 -3.44
C GLN A 19 33.02 13.58 -4.22
N SER A 20 32.80 12.42 -3.58
CA SER A 20 32.44 11.21 -4.33
C SER A 20 30.92 10.96 -4.47
N VAL A 21 30.06 11.68 -3.74
CA VAL A 21 28.60 11.46 -3.80
C VAL A 21 27.94 12.31 -4.90
N GLY A 22 28.46 13.52 -5.17
CA GLY A 22 27.90 14.42 -6.20
C GLY A 22 28.14 13.93 -7.64
N ALA A 23 29.32 13.36 -7.92
CA ALA A 23 29.71 12.99 -9.28
C ALA A 23 28.90 11.82 -9.86
N SER A 24 28.42 10.90 -9.02
CA SER A 24 27.62 9.75 -9.47
C SER A 24 26.16 10.12 -9.77
N GLN A 25 25.59 11.07 -9.01
CA GLN A 25 24.22 11.57 -9.25
C GLN A 25 24.15 12.42 -10.53
N GLU A 26 25.19 13.21 -10.81
CA GLU A 26 25.29 14.03 -12.02
C GLU A 26 25.49 13.18 -13.29
N TYR A 27 26.30 12.11 -13.22
CA TYR A 27 26.52 11.23 -14.37
C TYR A 27 25.26 10.48 -14.81
N VAL A 28 24.47 10.00 -13.83
CA VAL A 28 23.16 9.37 -14.05
C VAL A 28 22.16 10.37 -14.65
N ASN A 29 22.30 11.66 -14.32
CA ASN A 29 21.43 12.76 -14.77
C ASN A 29 21.75 13.36 -16.15
N VAL A 30 22.86 12.97 -16.81
CA VAL A 30 23.17 13.47 -18.16
C VAL A 30 23.09 12.40 -19.26
N HIS A 31 23.31 11.11 -18.95
CA HIS A 31 23.56 10.10 -20.00
C HIS A 31 22.54 8.96 -20.11
N ILE A 32 21.46 8.99 -19.32
CA ILE A 32 20.39 7.99 -19.41
C ILE A 32 19.23 8.59 -20.20
N PRO A 33 18.87 8.03 -21.38
CA PRO A 33 17.68 8.44 -22.12
C PRO A 33 16.47 8.48 -21.18
N GLU A 34 15.62 9.50 -21.31
CA GLU A 34 14.42 9.66 -20.48
C GLU A 34 13.60 8.36 -20.30
N PRO A 35 13.42 7.51 -21.35
CA PRO A 35 12.72 6.23 -21.20
C PRO A 35 13.42 5.24 -20.26
N LEU A 36 14.76 5.26 -20.20
CA LEU A 36 15.55 4.42 -19.31
C LEU A 36 15.53 4.95 -17.87
N ARG A 37 15.52 6.28 -17.66
CA ARG A 37 15.30 6.87 -16.33
C ARG A 37 13.92 6.54 -15.81
N TYR A 38 12.91 6.65 -16.66
CA TYR A 38 11.56 6.17 -16.37
C TYR A 38 11.60 4.68 -16.00
N TRP A 39 12.30 3.84 -16.77
CA TRP A 39 12.37 2.40 -16.50
C TRP A 39 13.07 2.05 -15.17
N PHE A 40 14.18 2.71 -14.84
CA PHE A 40 14.88 2.50 -13.57
C PHE A 40 14.09 3.01 -12.36
N SER A 41 13.42 4.15 -12.46
CA SER A 41 12.54 4.69 -11.40
C SER A 41 11.22 3.91 -11.25
N HIS A 42 10.85 3.10 -12.24
CA HIS A 42 9.61 2.31 -12.29
C HIS A 42 9.84 0.79 -12.30
N ARG A 43 11.06 0.34 -11.96
CA ARG A 43 11.35 -1.06 -11.59
C ARG A 43 10.69 -1.32 -10.24
N ARG A 44 9.44 -1.80 -10.26
CA ARG A 44 8.75 -2.25 -9.04
C ARG A 44 9.43 -3.54 -8.58
N GLY A 45 10.00 -3.52 -7.37
CA GLY A 45 10.45 -4.73 -6.68
C GLY A 45 9.26 -5.66 -6.42
N TYR A 46 9.53 -6.88 -5.93
CA TYR A 46 8.48 -7.76 -5.44
C TYR A 46 7.82 -7.12 -4.23
N ALA A 47 6.52 -7.34 -4.03
CA ALA A 47 5.81 -6.90 -2.85
C ALA A 47 6.54 -7.43 -1.60
N ASP A 48 7.27 -6.58 -0.88
CA ASP A 48 7.79 -6.93 0.45
C ASP A 48 6.81 -6.40 1.49
N TYR A 49 6.76 -7.10 2.63
CA TYR A 49 6.18 -6.54 3.84
C TYR A 49 6.82 -5.19 4.06
N PHE A 50 6.04 -4.17 4.42
CA PHE A 50 6.56 -2.84 4.70
C PHE A 50 7.98 -2.81 5.31
N ASP A 51 9.00 -2.59 4.47
CA ASP A 51 10.41 -2.75 4.84
C ASP A 51 10.92 -1.39 5.35
N TYR A 52 10.68 -1.16 6.64
CA TYR A 52 11.04 0.09 7.30
C TYR A 52 12.33 -0.08 8.09
N LEU A 53 13.43 0.46 7.58
CA LEU A 53 14.67 0.59 8.33
C LEU A 53 14.49 1.63 9.45
N ALA A 54 14.93 1.30 10.67
CA ALA A 54 14.90 2.19 11.84
C ALA A 54 15.76 3.45 11.60
N PRO A 55 15.42 4.63 12.15
CA PRO A 55 14.56 4.88 13.33
C PRO A 55 13.13 5.41 13.07
N ASP A 56 12.75 5.73 11.83
CA ASP A 56 11.46 6.41 11.52
C ASP A 56 10.32 5.46 11.07
N ARG A 57 10.35 4.20 11.51
CA ARG A 57 9.43 3.15 11.02
C ARG A 57 7.95 3.52 11.14
N ASP A 58 7.51 3.99 12.30
CA ASP A 58 6.09 4.29 12.52
C ASP A 58 5.62 5.53 11.75
N ARG A 59 6.53 6.48 11.53
CA ARG A 59 6.27 7.65 10.68
C ARG A 59 6.14 7.21 9.22
N ALA A 60 7.10 6.46 8.71
CA ALA A 60 7.09 5.95 7.34
C ALA A 60 5.87 5.04 7.07
N LYS A 61 5.43 4.30 8.09
CA LYS A 61 4.18 3.53 8.06
C LYS A 61 2.97 4.43 7.85
N ARG A 62 2.76 5.40 8.75
CA ARG A 62 1.62 6.34 8.68
C ARG A 62 1.60 7.13 7.37
N GLU A 63 2.75 7.60 6.91
CA GLU A 63 2.87 8.32 5.63
C GLU A 63 2.49 7.43 4.44
N LYS A 64 2.90 6.15 4.43
CA LYS A 64 2.52 5.21 3.37
C LYS A 64 1.03 4.88 3.40
N GLU A 65 0.46 4.63 4.58
CA GLU A 65 -0.98 4.37 4.74
C GLU A 65 -1.81 5.58 4.29
N GLN A 66 -1.45 6.80 4.71
CA GLN A 66 -2.10 8.03 4.24
C GLN A 66 -2.04 8.16 2.71
N ARG A 67 -0.88 7.86 2.09
CA ARG A 67 -0.75 7.88 0.62
C ARG A 67 -1.62 6.83 -0.07
N ILE A 68 -1.81 5.66 0.52
CA ILE A 68 -2.73 4.63 0.01
C ILE A 68 -4.17 5.16 0.03
N VAL A 69 -4.59 5.79 1.13
CA VAL A 69 -5.93 6.37 1.25
C VAL A 69 -6.15 7.53 0.27
N GLN A 70 -5.15 8.40 0.09
CA GLN A 70 -5.20 9.47 -0.92
C GLN A 70 -5.33 8.91 -2.35
N ARG A 71 -4.58 7.84 -2.67
CA ARG A 71 -4.65 7.17 -3.98
C ARG A 71 -6.00 6.49 -4.21
N TRP A 72 -6.56 5.88 -3.17
CA TRP A 72 -7.92 5.33 -3.22
C TRP A 72 -8.95 6.42 -3.50
N ALA A 73 -8.91 7.54 -2.78
CA ALA A 73 -9.84 8.66 -3.00
C ALA A 73 -9.70 9.24 -4.42
N ALA A 74 -8.46 9.43 -4.89
CA ALA A 74 -8.21 9.89 -6.26
C ALA A 74 -8.73 8.89 -7.31
N ALA A 75 -8.57 7.58 -7.10
CA ALA A 75 -9.06 6.56 -8.01
C ALA A 75 -10.59 6.45 -8.02
N LEU A 76 -11.23 6.61 -6.85
CA LEU A 76 -12.68 6.50 -6.68
C LEU A 76 -13.41 7.71 -7.28
N TYR A 77 -12.97 8.92 -6.94
CA TYR A 77 -13.68 10.14 -7.35
C TYR A 77 -13.23 10.69 -8.70
N ARG A 78 -11.98 10.40 -9.13
CA ARG A 78 -11.31 10.87 -10.37
C ARG A 78 -11.22 12.38 -10.55
N ASN A 79 -12.34 13.09 -10.43
CA ASN A 79 -12.42 14.53 -10.26
C ASN A 79 -12.35 14.88 -8.77
N ARG A 80 -11.37 15.72 -8.40
CA ARG A 80 -11.18 16.18 -7.02
C ARG A 80 -12.39 16.95 -6.48
N GLU A 81 -13.12 17.66 -7.33
CA GLU A 81 -14.33 18.41 -6.93
C GLU A 81 -15.50 17.49 -6.52
N GLN A 82 -15.47 16.23 -6.97
CA GLN A 82 -16.44 15.20 -6.60
C GLN A 82 -16.06 14.44 -5.33
N CYS A 83 -14.83 14.62 -4.82
CA CYS A 83 -14.41 14.02 -3.56
C CYS A 83 -15.14 14.70 -2.39
N PRO A 84 -15.97 13.98 -1.61
CA PRO A 84 -16.70 14.57 -0.50
C PRO A 84 -15.77 14.95 0.67
N TYR A 85 -14.59 14.34 0.71
CA TYR A 85 -13.62 14.51 1.79
C TYR A 85 -12.73 15.72 1.56
N VAL A 86 -12.74 16.62 2.52
CA VAL A 86 -11.90 17.83 2.55
C VAL A 86 -10.59 17.62 3.31
N THR A 87 -10.54 16.62 4.20
CA THR A 87 -9.34 16.28 4.98
C THR A 87 -9.09 14.77 4.97
N ILE A 88 -7.83 14.38 4.77
CA ILE A 88 -7.32 13.02 4.92
C ILE A 88 -6.10 13.10 5.83
N ARG A 89 -6.19 12.54 7.04
CA ARG A 89 -5.09 12.59 8.02
C ARG A 89 -4.81 11.22 8.64
N PRO A 90 -3.55 10.91 8.96
CA PRO A 90 -3.23 9.71 9.72
C PRO A 90 -3.78 9.83 11.14
N ARG A 91 -4.03 8.69 11.78
CA ARG A 91 -4.38 8.60 13.20
C ARG A 91 -3.43 7.65 13.90
N ASP A 92 -3.25 7.89 15.19
CA ASP A 92 -2.48 6.98 16.05
C ASP A 92 -3.35 5.85 16.59
N PRO A 93 -2.76 4.69 16.89
CA PRO A 93 -3.44 3.64 17.62
C PRO A 93 -4.12 4.18 18.90
N PRO A 94 -5.29 3.67 19.28
CA PRO A 94 -5.93 2.46 18.75
C PRO A 94 -6.85 2.69 17.53
N PHE A 95 -6.98 3.92 17.02
CA PHE A 95 -7.93 4.28 15.97
C PHE A 95 -7.61 3.65 14.60
N PRO A 96 -8.54 3.69 13.63
CA PRO A 96 -8.26 3.33 12.24
C PRO A 96 -7.06 4.13 11.71
N ASP A 97 -6.25 3.53 10.83
CA ASP A 97 -4.96 4.10 10.39
C ASP A 97 -5.07 5.53 9.81
N CYS A 98 -6.20 5.86 9.18
CA CYS A 98 -6.51 7.20 8.68
C CYS A 98 -7.95 7.62 9.01
N GLU A 99 -8.16 8.92 9.05
CA GLU A 99 -9.46 9.56 9.15
C GLU A 99 -9.72 10.45 7.93
N LEU A 100 -10.91 10.31 7.37
CA LEU A 100 -11.46 11.16 6.34
C LEU A 100 -12.54 12.05 6.95
N ILE A 101 -12.50 13.35 6.66
CA ILE A 101 -13.52 14.29 7.13
C ILE A 101 -14.17 14.92 5.90
N ASP A 102 -15.50 14.82 5.82
CA ASP A 102 -16.28 15.43 4.75
C ASP A 102 -16.52 16.94 4.98
N LYS A 103 -17.13 17.60 3.99
CA LYS A 103 -17.50 19.03 4.09
C LYS A 103 -18.47 19.36 5.23
N ASN A 104 -19.18 18.38 5.78
CA ASN A 104 -20.11 18.52 6.89
C ASN A 104 -19.45 18.20 8.25
N GLY A 105 -18.15 17.87 8.26
CA GLY A 105 -17.44 17.45 9.46
C GLY A 105 -17.67 15.99 9.86
N GLN A 106 -18.35 15.18 9.03
CA GLN A 106 -18.57 13.77 9.29
C GLN A 106 -17.28 12.99 9.10
N LYS A 107 -16.99 12.09 10.06
CA LYS A 107 -15.77 11.28 10.07
C LYS A 107 -16.02 9.91 9.47
N THR A 108 -15.10 9.48 8.61
CA THR A 108 -14.98 8.11 8.12
C THR A 108 -13.62 7.57 8.53
N GLY A 109 -13.61 6.41 9.19
CA GLY A 109 -12.37 5.71 9.53
C GLY A 109 -11.90 4.87 8.35
N VAL A 110 -10.59 4.81 8.13
CA VAL A 110 -9.99 3.97 7.10
C VAL A 110 -8.88 3.13 7.71
N GLU A 111 -9.02 1.82 7.61
CA GLU A 111 -8.01 0.85 8.00
C GLU A 111 -7.32 0.31 6.75
N VAL A 112 -5.99 0.31 6.75
CA VAL A 112 -5.18 -0.12 5.62
C VAL A 112 -4.51 -1.46 5.93
N THR A 113 -4.43 -2.32 4.92
CA THR A 113 -3.67 -3.56 5.00
C THR A 113 -3.08 -3.92 3.65
N GLU A 114 -2.13 -4.85 3.64
CA GLU A 114 -1.50 -5.32 2.41
C GLU A 114 -1.90 -6.77 2.13
N LEU A 115 -2.15 -7.05 0.85
CA LEU A 115 -2.24 -8.40 0.32
C LEU A 115 -0.87 -8.78 -0.21
N VAL A 116 -0.14 -9.51 0.62
CA VAL A 116 1.20 -10.05 0.36
C VAL A 116 1.25 -11.52 0.76
N ASP A 117 2.03 -12.32 0.01
CA ASP A 117 2.32 -13.72 0.35
C ASP A 117 3.66 -13.82 1.10
N GLU A 118 3.61 -13.98 2.42
CA GLU A 118 4.81 -14.06 3.27
C GLU A 118 5.78 -15.17 2.86
N ALA A 119 5.28 -16.29 2.35
CA ALA A 119 6.11 -17.40 1.90
C ALA A 119 6.92 -17.02 0.66
N THR A 120 6.31 -16.31 -0.28
CA THR A 120 6.95 -15.81 -1.50
C THR A 120 7.94 -14.70 -1.17
N ILE A 121 7.60 -13.79 -0.24
CA ILE A 121 8.54 -12.80 0.30
C ILE A 121 9.80 -13.50 0.85
N ARG A 122 9.62 -14.49 1.74
CA ARG A 122 10.74 -15.23 2.35
C ARG A 122 11.58 -15.97 1.31
N ARG A 123 10.96 -16.50 0.25
CA ARG A 123 11.65 -17.18 -0.86
C ARG A 123 12.47 -16.21 -1.71
N ASN A 124 11.92 -15.04 -2.04
CA ASN A 124 12.59 -14.01 -2.81
C ASN A 124 13.76 -13.36 -2.06
N LYS A 125 13.72 -13.34 -0.72
CA LYS A 125 14.88 -12.92 0.11
C LYS A 125 16.08 -13.87 0.00
N ARG A 126 15.89 -15.09 -0.51
CA ARG A 126 16.91 -16.15 -0.56
C ARG A 126 17.27 -16.62 -1.98
N SER A 127 16.55 -16.22 -3.02
CA SER A 127 16.68 -16.80 -4.37
C SER A 127 16.09 -15.90 -5.46
N SER A 128 15.95 -16.44 -6.68
CA SER A 128 15.38 -15.78 -7.86
C SER A 128 13.98 -15.19 -7.63
N TYR A 129 13.66 -14.14 -8.39
CA TYR A 129 12.39 -13.40 -8.31
C TYR A 129 11.19 -14.28 -8.72
N HIS A 130 10.34 -14.63 -7.75
CA HIS A 130 9.07 -15.32 -7.96
C HIS A 130 7.92 -14.43 -7.50
N TRP A 131 6.79 -14.40 -8.22
CA TRP A 131 5.57 -13.80 -7.69
C TRP A 131 4.53 -14.85 -7.34
N LYS A 132 3.61 -14.49 -6.44
CA LYS A 132 2.50 -15.36 -6.09
C LYS A 132 1.45 -15.30 -7.20
N GLU A 133 1.15 -16.46 -7.77
CA GLU A 133 -0.03 -16.64 -8.62
C GLU A 133 -1.19 -17.07 -7.73
N TYR A 134 -2.27 -16.29 -7.76
CA TYR A 134 -3.48 -16.60 -6.99
C TYR A 134 -4.52 -17.29 -7.88
N SER A 135 -4.99 -18.46 -7.44
CA SER A 135 -6.27 -18.99 -7.90
C SER A 135 -7.42 -18.15 -7.34
N GLY A 136 -8.63 -18.31 -7.90
CA GLY A 136 -9.82 -17.61 -7.42
C GLY A 136 -10.09 -17.88 -5.93
N ASP A 137 -10.13 -19.16 -5.55
CA ASP A 137 -10.38 -19.57 -4.17
C ASP A 137 -9.30 -19.08 -3.19
N GLN A 138 -8.04 -19.08 -3.62
CA GLN A 138 -6.94 -18.56 -2.82
C GLN A 138 -7.07 -17.05 -2.59
N LEU A 139 -7.40 -16.29 -3.63
CA LEU A 139 -7.58 -14.84 -3.53
C LEU A 139 -8.75 -14.49 -2.60
N ILE A 140 -9.89 -15.18 -2.77
CA ILE A 140 -11.06 -15.05 -1.89
C ILE A 140 -10.69 -15.36 -0.44
N SER A 141 -10.04 -16.50 -0.19
CA SER A 141 -9.66 -16.93 1.16
C SER A 141 -8.73 -15.92 1.84
N VAL A 142 -7.72 -15.41 1.12
CA VAL A 142 -6.76 -14.44 1.66
C VAL A 142 -7.44 -13.10 1.96
N ILE A 143 -8.28 -12.59 1.06
CA ILE A 143 -9.05 -11.36 1.29
C ILE A 143 -9.97 -11.53 2.50
N GLY A 144 -10.71 -12.64 2.57
CA GLY A 144 -11.63 -12.93 3.67
C GLY A 144 -10.92 -12.98 5.02
N ASN A 145 -9.76 -13.63 5.08
CA ASN A 145 -8.94 -13.66 6.29
C ASN A 145 -8.46 -12.25 6.69
N ARG A 146 -8.00 -11.43 5.74
CA ARG A 146 -7.58 -10.05 6.02
C ARG A 146 -8.73 -9.21 6.58
N LEU A 147 -9.92 -9.30 5.98
CA LEU A 147 -11.12 -8.62 6.47
C LEU A 147 -11.51 -9.11 7.87
N ALA A 148 -11.50 -10.43 8.11
CA ALA A 148 -11.83 -11.00 9.42
C ALA A 148 -10.88 -10.52 10.53
N VAL A 149 -9.56 -10.48 10.26
CA VAL A 149 -8.57 -9.96 11.20
C VAL A 149 -8.79 -8.48 11.51
N LYS A 150 -9.06 -7.67 10.48
CA LYS A 150 -9.34 -6.23 10.68
C LYS A 150 -10.66 -5.99 11.40
N ASN A 151 -11.72 -6.72 11.05
CA ASN A 151 -12.99 -6.68 11.75
C ASN A 151 -12.80 -6.98 13.24
N GLY A 152 -12.06 -8.04 13.59
CA GLY A 152 -11.74 -8.37 14.98
C GLY A 152 -10.93 -7.29 15.71
N LYS A 153 -10.01 -6.59 15.02
CA LYS A 153 -9.31 -5.42 15.59
C LYS A 153 -10.29 -4.28 15.88
N LEU A 154 -11.12 -3.93 14.90
CA LEU A 154 -12.08 -2.82 14.97
C LEU A 154 -13.16 -3.05 16.03
N GLN A 155 -13.65 -4.28 16.17
CA GLN A 155 -14.61 -4.65 17.22
C GLN A 155 -14.07 -4.42 18.63
N ARG A 156 -12.77 -4.70 18.89
CA ARG A 156 -12.17 -4.47 20.21
C ARG A 156 -12.11 -2.99 20.60
N ILE A 157 -12.17 -2.10 19.62
CA ILE A 157 -12.10 -0.65 19.81
C ILE A 157 -13.43 0.03 19.49
N TYR A 158 -14.52 -0.73 19.35
CA TYR A 158 -15.83 -0.22 18.92
C TYR A 158 -16.30 0.97 19.77
N ASN A 159 -16.20 0.87 21.10
CA ASN A 159 -16.57 1.97 22.00
C ASN A 159 -15.74 3.25 21.78
N ALA A 160 -14.48 3.13 21.34
CA ALA A 160 -13.65 4.29 21.00
C ALA A 160 -14.04 4.88 19.64
N ILE A 161 -14.40 4.02 18.68
CA ILE A 161 -14.93 4.44 17.37
C ILE A 161 -16.24 5.22 17.55
N GLU A 162 -17.16 4.69 18.35
CA GLU A 162 -18.45 5.31 18.64
C GLU A 162 -18.28 6.68 19.32
N ARG A 163 -17.42 6.77 20.34
CA ARG A 163 -17.12 8.05 21.02
C ARG A 163 -16.53 9.11 20.10
N GLU A 164 -15.75 8.70 19.11
CA GLU A 164 -15.19 9.61 18.10
C GLU A 164 -16.19 10.02 17.01
N ASN A 165 -17.38 9.42 17.00
CA ASN A 165 -18.46 9.64 16.03
C ASN A 165 -18.05 9.33 14.57
N TYR A 166 -17.36 8.21 14.36
CA TYR A 166 -17.18 7.69 13.00
C TYR A 166 -18.52 7.20 12.44
N GLN A 167 -18.91 7.71 11.27
CA GLN A 167 -20.14 7.33 10.58
C GLN A 167 -20.02 6.02 9.81
N ARG A 168 -18.80 5.72 9.37
CA ARG A 168 -18.47 4.50 8.63
C ARG A 168 -16.99 4.15 8.77
N ILE A 169 -16.68 2.88 8.53
CA ILE A 169 -15.35 2.28 8.52
C ILE A 169 -15.12 1.60 7.17
N ILE A 170 -14.05 2.02 6.50
CA ILE A 170 -13.61 1.46 5.22
C ILE A 170 -12.33 0.65 5.44
N VAL A 171 -12.24 -0.54 4.87
CA VAL A 171 -10.98 -1.30 4.79
C VAL A 171 -10.41 -1.24 3.38
N ILE A 172 -9.18 -0.78 3.25
CA ILE A 172 -8.43 -0.80 1.98
C ILE A 172 -7.35 -1.86 2.06
N ILE A 173 -7.47 -2.87 1.20
CA ILE A 173 -6.44 -3.87 0.95
C ILE A 173 -5.60 -3.38 -0.23
N HIS A 174 -4.39 -2.90 0.02
CA HIS A 174 -3.44 -2.56 -1.03
C HIS A 174 -2.72 -3.82 -1.52
N SER A 175 -2.52 -3.96 -2.83
CA SER A 175 -1.70 -5.04 -3.39
C SER A 175 -0.82 -4.54 -4.52
N ASP A 176 0.47 -4.81 -4.40
CA ASP A 176 1.48 -4.65 -5.44
C ASP A 176 1.96 -6.01 -6.00
N GLU A 177 1.17 -7.08 -5.82
CA GLU A 177 1.43 -8.38 -6.44
C GLU A 177 1.35 -8.27 -7.98
N PRO A 178 2.43 -8.61 -8.71
CA PRO A 178 2.49 -8.42 -10.17
C PRO A 178 1.42 -9.21 -10.95
N ASP A 179 1.14 -10.44 -10.55
CA ASP A 179 0.14 -11.30 -11.19
C ASP A 179 -1.26 -10.66 -11.15
N LEU A 180 -1.70 -10.27 -9.96
CA LEU A 180 -3.01 -9.63 -9.77
C LEU A 180 -3.12 -8.28 -10.49
N GLN A 181 -2.05 -7.47 -10.51
CA GLN A 181 -2.00 -6.23 -11.28
C GLN A 181 -2.19 -6.46 -12.79
N SER A 182 -1.67 -7.56 -13.32
CA SER A 182 -1.84 -7.90 -14.74
C SER A 182 -3.24 -8.41 -15.08
N ARG A 183 -4.00 -8.86 -14.07
CA ARG A 183 -5.31 -9.51 -14.20
C ARG A 183 -6.43 -8.80 -13.42
N VAL A 184 -6.41 -7.47 -13.31
CA VAL A 184 -7.47 -6.69 -12.63
C VAL A 184 -8.90 -7.05 -13.08
N PRO A 185 -9.20 -7.30 -14.39
CA PRO A 185 -10.53 -7.75 -14.80
C PRO A 185 -10.97 -9.08 -14.15
N PHE A 186 -10.05 -10.03 -13.99
CA PHE A 186 -10.29 -11.28 -13.27
C PHE A 186 -10.65 -11.00 -11.80
N CYS A 187 -9.92 -10.10 -11.12
CA CYS A 187 -10.23 -9.71 -9.74
C CYS A 187 -11.63 -9.09 -9.63
N ARG A 188 -12.02 -8.21 -10.57
CA ARG A 188 -13.37 -7.61 -10.58
C ARG A 188 -14.45 -8.68 -10.71
N GLN A 189 -14.32 -9.56 -11.69
CA GLN A 189 -15.30 -10.62 -11.95
C GLN A 189 -15.41 -11.60 -10.77
N LEU A 190 -14.26 -12.02 -10.22
CA LEU A 190 -14.21 -12.93 -9.10
C LEU A 190 -14.87 -12.32 -7.86
N LEU A 191 -14.51 -11.09 -7.50
CA LEU A 191 -15.03 -10.45 -6.29
C LEU A 191 -16.49 -10.04 -6.45
N SER A 192 -16.94 -9.61 -7.64
CA SER A 192 -18.36 -9.29 -7.87
C SER A 192 -19.28 -10.51 -7.80
N SER A 193 -18.75 -11.72 -8.01
CA SER A 193 -19.51 -12.97 -7.94
C SER A 193 -19.39 -13.69 -6.59
N HIS A 194 -18.65 -13.12 -5.63
CA HIS A 194 -18.41 -13.72 -4.33
C HIS A 194 -18.65 -12.69 -3.21
N PRO A 195 -19.89 -12.57 -2.70
CA PRO A 195 -20.16 -11.74 -1.54
C PRO A 195 -19.43 -12.30 -0.31
N PHE A 196 -18.67 -11.45 0.37
CA PHE A 196 -18.04 -11.78 1.63
C PHE A 196 -19.09 -11.76 2.76
N PRO A 197 -18.88 -12.53 3.84
CA PRO A 197 -19.79 -12.50 4.98
C PRO A 197 -19.88 -11.09 5.58
N GLU A 198 -20.97 -10.84 6.30
CA GLU A 198 -21.13 -9.60 7.04
C GLU A 198 -20.00 -9.40 8.07
N PHE A 199 -19.50 -8.17 8.16
CA PHE A 199 -18.49 -7.76 9.13
C PHE A 199 -19.04 -6.58 9.95
N ASN A 200 -19.45 -6.82 11.20
CA ASN A 200 -20.15 -5.82 12.03
C ASN A 200 -19.38 -4.51 12.30
N ALA A 201 -18.08 -4.45 11.99
CA ALA A 201 -17.26 -3.25 12.18
C ALA A 201 -16.66 -2.71 10.86
N ILE A 202 -17.06 -3.23 9.70
CA ILE A 202 -16.58 -2.80 8.39
C ILE A 202 -17.78 -2.55 7.48
N ASP A 203 -17.95 -1.30 7.04
CA ASP A 203 -19.05 -0.90 6.16
C ASP A 203 -18.69 -1.10 4.68
N GLU A 204 -17.43 -0.86 4.31
CA GLU A 204 -16.96 -0.97 2.94
C GLU A 204 -15.57 -1.60 2.86
N ALA A 205 -15.29 -2.36 1.80
CA ALA A 205 -13.97 -2.89 1.53
C ALA A 205 -13.55 -2.73 0.06
N TRP A 206 -12.28 -2.44 -0.14
CA TRP A 206 -11.71 -2.18 -1.45
C TRP A 206 -10.36 -2.88 -1.63
N LEU A 207 -10.15 -3.48 -2.80
CA LEU A 207 -8.84 -3.91 -3.27
C LEU A 207 -8.25 -2.82 -4.17
N LEU A 208 -7.09 -2.30 -3.78
CA LEU A 208 -6.41 -1.20 -4.47
C LEU A 208 -5.08 -1.68 -5.05
N PHE A 209 -4.93 -1.57 -6.37
CA PHE A 209 -3.68 -1.80 -7.07
C PHE A 209 -3.03 -0.48 -7.46
N PRO A 210 -1.69 -0.39 -7.50
CA PRO A 210 -0.98 0.79 -7.96
C PRO A 210 -1.35 1.13 -9.42
N CYS A 211 -1.11 2.38 -9.83
CA CYS A 211 -1.39 2.81 -11.20
C CYS A 211 -0.69 1.90 -12.21
N PRO A 212 -1.36 1.49 -13.30
CA PRO A 212 -0.72 0.69 -14.33
C PRO A 212 0.36 1.52 -15.03
N ARG A 213 1.29 0.86 -15.72
CA ARG A 213 2.26 1.57 -16.55
C ARG A 213 1.54 2.24 -17.71
N LYS A 214 1.84 3.52 -17.96
CA LYS A 214 1.35 4.25 -19.13
C LYS A 214 1.77 3.48 -20.39
N ARG A 215 0.82 3.07 -21.22
CA ARG A 215 1.11 2.47 -22.54
C ARG A 215 1.42 3.55 -23.58
N THR A 216 0.81 4.71 -23.42
CA THR A 216 1.02 5.91 -24.23
C THR A 216 0.97 7.15 -23.31
N LEU A 217 1.45 8.30 -23.80
CA LEU A 217 1.41 9.55 -23.03
C LEU A 217 -0.01 9.96 -22.61
N ASN A 218 -1.01 9.58 -23.41
CA ASN A 218 -2.43 9.92 -23.24
C ASN A 218 -3.24 8.86 -22.46
N ASP A 219 -2.59 7.86 -21.87
CA ASP A 219 -3.26 6.85 -21.06
C ASP A 219 -3.66 7.42 -19.70
N VAL A 220 -4.77 8.18 -19.69
CA VAL A 220 -5.33 8.80 -18.48
C VAL A 220 -5.72 7.78 -17.42
N ASN A 221 -6.06 6.55 -17.81
CA ASN A 221 -6.39 5.48 -16.87
C ASN A 221 -5.16 4.98 -16.10
N ALA A 222 -3.96 5.15 -16.68
CA ALA A 222 -2.69 4.87 -16.02
C ALA A 222 -2.23 5.97 -15.04
N GLU A 223 -3.01 7.04 -14.89
CA GLU A 223 -2.77 8.08 -13.86
C GLU A 223 -3.39 7.70 -12.51
N PHE A 224 -4.37 6.79 -12.52
CA PHE A 224 -5.10 6.38 -11.32
C PHE A 224 -4.80 4.93 -10.94
N CYS A 225 -4.85 4.68 -9.63
CA CYS A 225 -4.81 3.33 -9.09
C CYS A 225 -6.02 2.52 -9.60
N GLN A 226 -5.84 1.22 -9.79
CA GLN A 226 -6.95 0.36 -10.20
C GLN A 226 -7.69 -0.09 -8.95
N LEU A 227 -8.98 0.22 -8.90
CA LEU A 227 -9.85 -0.06 -7.77
C LEU A 227 -10.80 -1.23 -8.11
N VAL A 228 -10.98 -2.13 -7.14
CA VAL A 228 -11.95 -3.22 -7.20
C VAL A 228 -12.75 -3.24 -5.89
N CYS A 229 -14.07 -3.17 -5.99
CA CYS A 229 -14.97 -3.30 -4.84
C CYS A 229 -14.94 -4.74 -4.30
N ILE A 230 -14.90 -4.88 -2.98
CA ILE A 230 -15.07 -6.16 -2.30
C ILE A 230 -16.48 -6.15 -1.67
N PRO A 231 -17.47 -6.82 -2.28
CA PRO A 231 -18.83 -6.79 -1.76
C PRO A 231 -18.92 -7.50 -0.41
N ILE A 232 -19.39 -6.78 0.60
CA ILE A 232 -19.70 -7.32 1.94
C ILE A 232 -21.22 -7.46 2.02
N ALA A 233 -21.71 -8.61 2.49
CA ALA A 233 -23.14 -8.82 2.70
C ALA A 233 -23.69 -7.79 3.71
N THR A 234 -24.84 -7.20 3.40
CA THR A 234 -25.54 -6.31 4.35
C THR A 234 -26.51 -7.10 5.21
N PRO A 235 -26.70 -6.71 6.49
CA PRO A 235 -27.67 -7.34 7.36
C PRO A 235 -29.07 -7.24 6.75
N GLY A 236 -29.69 -8.40 6.51
CA GLY A 236 -31.06 -8.50 5.95
C GLY A 236 -31.14 -8.87 4.48
N GLU A 237 -30.03 -8.83 3.72
CA GLU A 237 -29.95 -9.44 2.40
C GLU A 237 -29.65 -10.93 2.56
N GLY A 238 -30.63 -11.68 3.05
CA GLY A 238 -30.57 -13.14 3.03
C GLY A 238 -30.34 -13.62 1.60
N LEU A 239 -29.33 -14.48 1.40
CA LEU A 239 -29.20 -15.32 0.21
C LEU A 239 -30.53 -16.03 0.02
N GLN A 240 -31.39 -15.50 -0.85
CA GLN A 240 -32.46 -16.26 -1.44
C GLN A 240 -31.76 -17.35 -2.25
N SER A 241 -31.62 -18.51 -1.60
CA SER A 241 -31.35 -19.76 -2.28
C SER A 241 -32.45 -19.91 -3.31
N ASN A 242 -32.12 -19.74 -4.59
CA ASN A 242 -33.00 -20.19 -5.65
C ASN A 242 -33.18 -21.70 -5.46
N PRO A 243 -34.40 -22.18 -5.17
CA PRO A 243 -34.65 -23.61 -5.26
C PRO A 243 -34.59 -23.98 -6.74
N LEU A 244 -33.67 -24.88 -7.08
CA LEU A 244 -33.84 -25.75 -8.26
C LEU A 244 -34.95 -26.76 -7.97
#